data_AF-A0A4C1T7Y2-F1
#
_entry.id   AF-A0A4C1T7Y2-F1
#
_cell.length_a   1.000
_cell.length_b   1.000
_cell.length_c   1.000
_cell.angle_alpha   90.00
_cell.angle_beta   90.00
_cell.angle_gamma   90.00
#
_symmetry.space_group_name_H-M   'P 1'
#
loop_
_entity.id
_entity.type
_entity.pdbx_description
1 polymer ?
#
loop_
_entity_poly.entity_id
_entity_poly.type
_entity_poly.pdbx_seq_one_letter_code
_entity_poly.pdbx_strand_id
1 'polypeptide(L)'
;MKTVLAANSEYLRASFLVAYKVAKTGKSYNIAEELILPAAENMVSYILGVTFSKLLDKIPLSNDTLPRRIHDMAHDVENQLALQLQNNYYAIRVDESTCISGLPNSLGFVRYVYRNICEDFLFCKTLESTTKGEDIFNIIHGYIEEHGIEWTKCVGMSTDGAKPMTGRIS
;
A
#
# COMPACT_ATOMS: atom_id res chain seq x y z
N MET A 1 24.46 18.32 -14.28
CA MET A 1 24.08 18.76 -12.93
C MET A 1 24.06 17.52 -12.01
N LYS A 2 25.22 17.13 -11.47
CA LYS A 2 25.45 15.88 -10.72
C LYS A 2 26.36 16.18 -9.53
N THR A 3 25.86 16.84 -8.47
CA THR A 3 26.69 16.98 -7.25
C THR A 3 25.94 17.25 -5.93
N VAL A 4 24.60 17.16 -5.87
CA VAL A 4 23.86 17.45 -4.61
C VAL A 4 23.08 16.24 -4.05
N LEU A 5 22.96 15.13 -4.79
CA LEU A 5 22.07 14.02 -4.40
C LEU A 5 22.73 12.85 -3.65
N ALA A 6 24.06 12.79 -3.55
CA ALA A 6 24.72 11.58 -3.04
C ALA A 6 24.60 11.40 -1.52
N ALA A 7 24.78 12.47 -0.73
CA ALA A 7 24.76 12.39 0.74
C ALA A 7 23.35 12.28 1.34
N ASN A 8 22.31 12.78 0.65
CA ASN A 8 20.91 12.62 1.07
C ASN A 8 20.36 11.22 0.77
N SER A 9 21.03 10.44 -0.07
CA SER A 9 20.50 9.15 -0.53
C SER A 9 20.53 8.07 0.55
N GLU A 10 21.56 8.03 1.40
CA GLU A 10 21.71 6.95 2.39
C GLU A 10 20.78 7.14 3.59
N TYR A 11 20.65 8.36 4.11
CA TYR A 11 19.69 8.66 5.18
C TYR A 11 18.25 8.45 4.72
N LEU A 12 17.93 8.85 3.48
CA LEU A 12 16.63 8.60 2.88
C LEU A 12 16.37 7.09 2.73
N ARG A 13 17.36 6.33 2.24
CA ARG A 13 17.25 4.88 2.10
C ARG A 13 17.06 4.20 3.46
N ALA A 14 17.79 4.64 4.49
CA ALA A 14 17.60 4.16 5.85
C ALA A 14 16.17 4.44 6.36
N SER A 15 15.62 5.62 6.07
CA SER A 15 14.24 5.97 6.40
C SER A 15 13.22 5.02 5.73
N PHE A 16 13.37 4.74 4.43
CA PHE A 16 12.53 3.75 3.73
C PHE A 16 12.66 2.34 4.31
N LEU A 17 13.87 1.92 4.72
CA LEU A 17 14.07 0.60 5.33
C LEU A 17 13.36 0.48 6.68
N VAL A 18 13.41 1.52 7.52
CA VAL A 18 12.68 1.54 8.79
C VAL A 18 11.17 1.53 8.53
N ALA A 19 10.68 2.38 7.63
CA ALA A 19 9.28 2.43 7.24
C ALA A 19 8.76 1.08 6.75
N TYR A 20 9.54 0.38 5.92
CA TYR A 20 9.20 -0.95 5.42
C TYR A 20 9.08 -1.97 6.56
N LYS A 21 10.00 -1.96 7.53
CA LYS A 21 9.96 -2.86 8.69
C LYS A 21 8.75 -2.58 9.57
N VAL A 22 8.45 -1.31 9.83
CA VAL A 22 7.27 -0.90 10.62
C VAL A 22 5.98 -1.34 9.92
N ALA A 23 5.83 -1.02 8.63
CA ALA A 23 4.67 -1.44 7.84
C ALA A 23 4.49 -2.97 7.80
N LYS A 24 5.56 -3.71 7.53
CA LYS A 24 5.54 -5.17 7.46
C LYS A 24 5.13 -5.85 8.77
N THR A 25 5.40 -5.21 9.90
CA THR A 25 5.04 -5.74 11.22
C THR A 25 3.68 -5.26 11.73
N GLY A 26 2.98 -4.42 10.95
CA GLY A 26 1.67 -3.87 11.31
C GLY A 26 1.70 -2.97 12.56
N LYS A 27 2.85 -2.36 12.87
CA LYS A 27 3.00 -1.47 14.03
C LYS A 27 2.59 -0.04 13.68
N SER A 28 2.17 0.72 14.70
CA SER A 28 1.93 2.16 14.56
C SER A 28 3.20 2.85 14.06
N TYR A 29 3.05 3.81 13.15
CA TYR A 29 4.17 4.57 12.61
C TYR A 29 4.89 5.42 13.68
N ASN A 30 4.20 5.77 14.77
CA ASN A 30 4.80 6.54 15.87
C ASN A 30 5.99 5.84 16.54
N ILE A 31 6.07 4.50 16.42
CA ILE A 31 7.14 3.70 17.03
C ILE A 31 8.52 4.11 16.54
N ALA A 32 8.63 4.69 15.34
CA ALA A 32 9.91 5.10 14.79
C ALA A 32 10.54 6.24 15.61
N GLU A 33 9.76 7.26 15.92
CA GLU A 33 10.19 8.43 16.70
C GLU A 33 10.19 8.13 18.20
N GLU A 34 9.21 7.38 18.71
CA GLU A 34 9.07 7.09 20.13
C GLU A 34 10.08 6.06 20.67
N LEU A 35 10.53 5.13 19.83
CA LEU A 35 11.33 3.98 20.29
C LEU A 35 12.52 3.66 19.39
N ILE A 36 12.33 3.51 18.08
CA ILE A 36 13.38 2.99 17.19
C ILE A 36 14.57 3.95 17.13
N LEU A 37 14.32 5.24 16.88
CA LEU A 37 15.39 6.24 16.78
C LEU A 37 16.12 6.44 18.12
N PRO A 38 15.44 6.68 19.27
CA PRO A 38 16.11 6.80 20.57
C PRO A 38 16.90 5.55 20.96
N ALA A 39 16.38 4.35 20.68
CA ALA A 39 17.09 3.11 20.97
C ALA A 39 18.36 2.98 20.11
N ALA A 40 18.28 3.30 18.82
CA ALA A 40 19.43 3.27 17.91
C ALA A 40 20.50 4.29 18.33
N GLU A 41 20.10 5.51 18.71
CA GLU A 41 21.00 6.54 19.20
C GLU A 41 21.72 6.12 20.48
N ASN A 42 21.00 5.57 21.45
CA ASN A 42 21.62 5.06 22.67
C ASN A 42 22.65 3.98 22.36
N MET A 43 22.30 2.98 21.54
CA MET A 43 23.22 1.90 21.16
C MET A 43 24.49 2.45 20.47
N VAL A 44 24.33 3.34 19.48
CA VAL A 44 25.47 3.93 18.76
C VAL A 44 26.30 4.83 19.68
N SER A 45 25.66 5.60 20.54
CA SER A 45 26.35 6.47 21.51
C SER A 45 27.22 5.66 22.47
N TYR A 46 26.73 4.55 23.01
CA TYR A 46 27.49 3.69 23.92
C TYR A 46 28.64 2.92 23.22
N ILE A 47 28.42 2.44 22.00
CA ILE A 47 29.39 1.57 21.30
C ILE A 47 30.42 2.38 20.52
N LEU A 48 29.99 3.43 19.83
CA LEU A 48 30.80 4.20 18.87
C LEU A 48 31.05 5.65 19.31
N GLY A 49 30.26 6.16 20.26
CA GLY A 49 30.38 7.51 20.80
C GLY A 49 29.31 8.48 20.25
N VAL A 50 29.09 9.55 21.02
CA VAL A 50 28.04 10.56 20.80
C VAL A 50 28.12 11.24 19.42
N THR A 51 29.32 11.39 18.86
CA THR A 51 29.49 12.00 17.54
C THR A 51 28.83 11.18 16.44
N PHE A 52 28.89 9.85 16.53
CA PHE A 52 28.28 8.96 15.54
C PHE A 52 26.77 8.83 15.76
N SER A 53 26.28 8.89 17.00
CA SER A 53 24.83 8.82 17.26
C SER A 53 24.09 9.99 16.64
N LYS A 54 24.66 11.20 16.68
CA LYS A 54 24.10 12.41 16.04
C LYS A 54 23.98 12.34 14.51
N LEU A 55 24.58 11.33 13.86
CA LEU A 55 24.36 11.10 12.44
C LEU A 55 22.96 10.49 12.19
N LEU A 56 22.36 9.83 13.18
CA LEU A 56 21.03 9.24 13.07
C LEU A 56 19.91 10.28 13.07
N ASP A 57 20.11 11.45 13.71
CA ASP A 57 19.21 12.62 13.65
C ASP A 57 18.89 13.05 12.20
N LYS A 58 19.78 12.73 11.25
CA LYS A 58 19.62 13.06 9.83
C LYS A 58 18.67 12.11 9.10
N ILE A 59 18.32 10.96 9.70
CA ILE A 59 17.38 10.00 9.11
C ILE A 59 15.96 10.53 9.37
N PRO A 60 15.19 10.85 8.33
CA PRO A 60 13.86 11.41 8.53
C PRO A 60 12.88 10.30 8.95
N LEU A 61 12.65 10.19 10.27
CA LEU A 61 11.78 9.18 10.89
C LEU A 61 10.60 9.79 11.67
N SER A 62 10.33 11.08 11.51
CA SER A 62 9.25 11.75 12.22
C SER A 62 7.89 11.12 11.93
N ASN A 63 6.94 11.35 12.83
CA ASN A 63 5.56 10.89 12.72
C ASN A 63 4.85 11.39 11.44
N ASP A 64 5.34 12.45 10.80
CA ASP A 64 4.85 12.91 9.49
C ASP A 64 5.57 12.25 8.31
N THR A 65 6.85 11.88 8.48
CA THR A 65 7.66 11.36 7.39
C THR A 65 7.44 9.87 7.20
N LEU A 66 7.39 9.11 8.29
CA LEU A 66 7.28 7.65 8.19
C LEU A 66 6.00 7.20 7.45
N PRO A 67 4.81 7.76 7.73
CA PRO A 67 3.61 7.43 6.96
C PRO A 67 3.74 7.76 5.47
N ARG A 68 4.38 8.89 5.13
CA ARG A 68 4.63 9.25 3.72
C ARG A 68 5.52 8.22 3.03
N ARG A 69 6.56 7.70 3.69
CA ARG A 69 7.40 6.64 3.12
C ARG A 69 6.62 5.36 2.89
N ILE A 70 5.73 5.00 3.82
CA ILE A 70 4.84 3.84 3.66
C ILE A 70 3.91 4.04 2.47
N HIS A 71 3.33 5.24 2.34
CA HIS A 71 2.48 5.60 1.21
C HIS A 71 3.23 5.59 -0.13
N ASP A 72 4.42 6.18 -0.19
CA ASP A 72 5.28 6.18 -1.38
C ASP A 72 5.58 4.74 -1.84
N MET A 73 5.91 3.84 -0.91
CA MET A 73 6.14 2.42 -1.22
C MET A 73 4.87 1.69 -1.65
N ALA A 74 3.74 1.97 -1.00
CA ALA A 74 2.46 1.37 -1.38
C ALA A 74 2.06 1.77 -2.80
N HIS A 75 2.22 3.05 -3.12
CA HIS A 75 1.93 3.58 -4.45
C HIS A 75 2.88 3.02 -5.51
N ASP A 76 4.16 2.82 -5.20
CA ASP A 76 5.09 2.15 -6.10
C ASP A 76 4.69 0.70 -6.40
N VAL A 77 4.26 -0.06 -5.37
CA VAL A 77 3.74 -1.43 -5.54
C VAL A 77 2.47 -1.44 -6.39
N GLU A 78 1.55 -0.52 -6.14
CA GLU A 78 0.31 -0.36 -6.91
C GLU A 78 0.59 -0.06 -8.38
N ASN A 79 1.51 0.88 -8.68
CA ASN A 79 1.91 1.20 -10.04
C ASN A 79 2.54 0.00 -10.75
N GLN A 80 3.38 -0.77 -10.06
CA GLN A 80 3.96 -1.98 -10.63
C GLN A 80 2.89 -3.03 -10.95
N LEU A 81 1.89 -3.20 -10.07
CA LEU A 81 0.75 -4.09 -10.31
C LEU A 81 -0.08 -3.60 -11.50
N ALA A 82 -0.43 -2.32 -11.55
CA ALA A 82 -1.17 -1.73 -12.66
C ALA A 82 -0.48 -1.97 -14.01
N LEU A 83 0.84 -1.80 -14.07
CA LEU A 83 1.63 -2.12 -15.27
C LEU A 83 1.54 -3.61 -15.65
N GLN A 84 1.45 -4.53 -14.68
CA GLN A 84 1.20 -5.94 -15.01
C GLN A 84 -0.20 -6.15 -15.58
N LEU A 85 -1.23 -5.53 -15.00
CA LEU A 85 -2.62 -5.69 -15.44
C LEU A 85 -2.88 -5.06 -16.81
N GLN A 86 -2.21 -3.96 -17.14
CA GLN A 86 -2.24 -3.37 -18.48
C GLN A 86 -1.75 -4.33 -19.56
N ASN A 87 -0.83 -5.25 -19.22
CA ASN A 87 -0.17 -6.11 -20.21
C ASN A 87 -0.68 -7.55 -20.22
N ASN A 88 -1.44 -7.98 -19.22
CA ASN A 88 -1.84 -9.38 -19.04
C ASN A 88 -3.35 -9.53 -18.85
N TYR A 89 -3.87 -10.72 -19.16
CA TYR A 89 -5.23 -11.09 -18.80
C TYR A 89 -5.35 -11.24 -17.28
N TYR A 90 -6.47 -10.78 -16.74
CA TYR A 90 -6.70 -10.76 -15.30
C TYR A 90 -8.15 -11.10 -14.93
N ALA A 91 -8.35 -11.55 -13.71
CA ALA A 91 -9.65 -11.77 -13.10
C ALA A 91 -9.70 -11.07 -11.74
N ILE A 92 -10.82 -10.43 -11.43
CA ILE A 92 -10.99 -9.68 -10.18
C ILE A 92 -11.82 -10.51 -9.21
N ARG A 93 -11.40 -10.58 -7.94
CA ARG A 93 -12.24 -11.02 -6.84
C ARG A 93 -12.54 -9.83 -5.94
N VAL A 94 -13.81 -9.68 -5.58
CA VAL A 94 -14.25 -8.63 -4.66
C VAL A 94 -14.85 -9.27 -3.43
N ASP A 95 -14.47 -8.75 -2.27
CA ASP A 95 -14.97 -9.17 -0.96
C ASP A 95 -15.45 -7.94 -0.18
N GLU A 96 -16.50 -8.10 0.63
CA GLU A 96 -17.01 -7.05 1.51
C GLU A 96 -16.51 -7.29 2.93
N SER A 97 -15.87 -6.30 3.53
CA SER A 97 -15.40 -6.36 4.92
C SER A 97 -15.91 -5.15 5.69
N THR A 98 -16.29 -5.33 6.95
CA THR A 98 -16.65 -4.20 7.83
C THR A 98 -15.41 -3.75 8.60
N CYS A 99 -15.10 -2.45 8.59
CA CYS A 99 -14.00 -1.91 9.40
C CYS A 99 -14.46 -1.55 10.83
N ILE A 100 -13.51 -1.16 11.68
CA ILE A 100 -13.76 -0.85 13.10
C ILE A 100 -14.73 0.33 13.27
N SER A 101 -14.82 1.25 12.30
CA SER A 101 -15.80 2.34 12.32
C SER A 101 -17.22 1.91 11.94
N GLY A 102 -17.44 0.62 11.62
CA GLY A 102 -18.74 0.08 11.20
C GLY A 102 -19.09 0.38 9.75
N LEU A 103 -18.21 1.06 9.00
CA LEU A 103 -18.41 1.30 7.57
C LEU A 103 -18.03 0.06 6.76
N PRO A 104 -18.84 -0.30 5.75
CA PRO A 104 -18.49 -1.39 4.83
C PRO A 104 -17.37 -0.93 3.89
N ASN A 105 -16.39 -1.81 3.70
CA ASN A 105 -15.28 -1.64 2.77
C ASN A 105 -15.34 -2.73 1.71
N SER A 106 -15.04 -2.34 0.47
CA SER A 106 -14.81 -3.27 -0.62
C SER A 106 -13.32 -3.56 -0.74
N LEU A 107 -12.97 -4.84 -0.66
CA LEU A 107 -11.63 -5.37 -0.87
C LEU A 107 -11.55 -6.01 -2.26
N GLY A 108 -10.69 -5.45 -3.10
CA GLY A 108 -10.38 -6.00 -4.42
C GLY A 108 -9.10 -6.83 -4.36
N PHE A 109 -9.15 -8.03 -4.92
CA PHE A 109 -8.00 -8.85 -5.24
C PHE A 109 -7.98 -9.13 -6.73
N VAL A 110 -6.79 -9.29 -7.31
CA VAL A 110 -6.64 -9.57 -8.73
C VAL A 110 -5.80 -10.82 -8.93
N ARG A 111 -6.24 -11.67 -9.85
CA ARG A 111 -5.47 -12.79 -10.37
C ARG A 111 -5.05 -12.50 -11.80
N TYR A 112 -3.78 -12.64 -12.11
CA TYR A 112 -3.27 -12.37 -13.45
C TYR A 112 -2.18 -13.37 -13.84
N VAL A 113 -1.98 -13.53 -15.14
CA VAL A 113 -0.95 -14.42 -15.68
C VAL A 113 0.28 -13.60 -16.01
N TYR A 114 1.39 -13.84 -15.31
CA TYR A 114 2.68 -13.27 -15.66
C TYR A 114 3.70 -14.38 -15.98
N ARG A 115 4.37 -14.93 -14.96
CA ARG A 115 5.20 -16.15 -15.08
C ARG A 115 4.46 -17.40 -14.62
N ASN A 116 3.60 -17.22 -13.64
CA ASN A 116 2.64 -18.18 -13.12
C ASN A 116 1.32 -17.42 -12.91
N ILE A 117 0.31 -18.11 -12.38
CA ILE A 117 -0.87 -17.44 -11.85
C ILE A 117 -0.45 -16.70 -10.56
N CYS A 118 -0.54 -15.37 -10.59
CA CYS A 118 -0.29 -14.50 -9.46
C CYS A 118 -1.63 -14.06 -8.85
N GLU A 119 -1.67 -13.85 -7.54
CA GLU A 119 -2.80 -13.23 -6.84
C GLU A 119 -2.24 -12.11 -5.97
N ASP A 120 -2.71 -10.88 -6.19
CA ASP A 120 -2.28 -9.70 -5.46
C ASP A 120 -3.48 -8.89 -4.98
N PHE A 121 -3.23 -8.05 -3.98
CA PHE A 121 -4.19 -7.09 -3.47
C PHE A 121 -4.32 -5.91 -4.44
N LEU A 122 -5.55 -5.56 -4.80
CA LEU A 122 -5.86 -4.51 -5.77
C LEU A 122 -6.21 -3.18 -5.07
N PHE A 123 -7.20 -3.20 -4.18
CA PHE A 123 -7.62 -2.01 -3.44
C PHE A 123 -8.39 -2.36 -2.17
N CYS A 124 -8.45 -1.40 -1.23
CA CYS A 124 -9.46 -1.34 -0.17
C CYS A 124 -10.08 0.04 -0.23
N LYS A 125 -11.40 0.11 -0.46
CA LYS A 125 -12.14 1.37 -0.56
C LYS A 125 -13.38 1.30 0.31
N THR A 126 -13.63 2.36 1.06
CA THR A 126 -14.84 2.51 1.87
C THR A 126 -16.05 2.76 0.96
N LEU A 127 -17.17 2.09 1.24
CA LEU A 127 -18.44 2.30 0.56
C LEU A 127 -19.22 3.39 1.33
N GLU A 128 -19.18 4.64 0.83
CA GLU A 128 -19.75 5.80 1.52
C GLU A 128 -21.27 5.91 1.42
N SER A 129 -21.87 5.37 0.35
CA SER A 129 -23.29 5.51 0.04
C SER A 129 -24.08 4.25 0.42
N THR A 130 -23.94 3.18 -0.35
CA THR A 130 -24.64 1.92 -0.18
C THR A 130 -23.74 0.73 -0.52
N THR A 131 -24.13 -0.47 -0.11
CA THR A 131 -23.41 -1.71 -0.45
C THR A 131 -23.84 -2.30 -1.79
N LYS A 132 -24.66 -1.59 -2.58
CA LYS A 132 -25.19 -2.12 -3.85
C LYS A 132 -24.07 -2.47 -4.82
N GLY A 133 -24.31 -3.49 -5.64
CA GLY A 133 -23.37 -3.91 -6.68
C GLY A 133 -22.99 -2.80 -7.68
N GLU A 134 -23.85 -1.79 -7.89
CA GLU A 134 -23.53 -0.61 -8.70
C GLU A 134 -22.41 0.24 -8.07
N ASP A 135 -22.48 0.55 -6.78
CA ASP A 135 -21.44 1.31 -6.08
C ASP A 135 -20.10 0.58 -6.13
N ILE A 136 -20.15 -0.75 -5.98
CA ILE A 136 -18.95 -1.60 -6.01
C ILE A 136 -18.38 -1.69 -7.43
N PHE A 137 -19.23 -1.80 -8.45
CA PHE A 137 -18.81 -1.73 -9.85
C PHE A 137 -18.15 -0.38 -10.16
N ASN A 138 -18.73 0.74 -9.71
CA ASN A 138 -18.19 2.08 -9.94
C ASN A 138 -16.80 2.26 -9.30
N ILE A 139 -16.55 1.68 -8.13
CA ILE A 139 -15.23 1.68 -7.49
C ILE A 139 -14.21 0.92 -8.36
N ILE A 140 -14.56 -0.28 -8.82
CA ILE A 140 -13.67 -1.10 -9.67
C ILE A 140 -13.42 -0.39 -10.99
N HIS A 141 -14.46 0.18 -11.59
CA HIS A 141 -14.37 0.90 -12.84
C HIS A 141 -13.48 2.13 -12.72
N GLY A 142 -13.66 2.94 -11.67
CA GLY A 142 -12.81 4.09 -11.40
C GLY A 142 -11.35 3.70 -11.24
N TYR A 143 -11.07 2.62 -10.50
CA TYR A 143 -9.71 2.11 -10.34
C TYR A 143 -9.08 1.72 -11.69
N ILE A 144 -9.82 0.98 -12.52
CA ILE A 144 -9.38 0.52 -13.84
C ILE A 144 -9.08 1.70 -14.76
N GLU A 145 -9.95 2.72 -14.79
CA GLU A 145 -9.75 3.91 -15.61
C GLU A 145 -8.57 4.75 -15.13
N GLU A 146 -8.47 5.00 -13.81
CA GLU A 146 -7.38 5.76 -13.20
C GLU A 146 -6.01 5.18 -13.55
N HIS A 147 -5.92 3.85 -13.59
CA HIS A 147 -4.68 3.13 -13.88
C HIS A 147 -4.53 2.73 -15.35
N GLY A 148 -5.43 3.16 -16.24
CA GLY A 148 -5.36 2.86 -17.67
C GLY A 148 -5.39 1.36 -18.01
N ILE A 149 -6.06 0.57 -17.18
CA ILE A 149 -6.19 -0.88 -17.37
C ILE A 149 -7.32 -1.16 -18.37
N GLU A 150 -7.13 -2.11 -19.28
CA GLU A 150 -8.13 -2.43 -20.29
C GLU A 150 -9.15 -3.46 -19.79
N TRP A 151 -10.42 -3.08 -19.73
CA TRP A 151 -11.54 -3.99 -19.42
C TRP A 151 -11.60 -5.22 -20.34
N THR A 152 -11.16 -5.11 -21.59
CA THR A 152 -11.12 -6.22 -22.57
C THR A 152 -10.19 -7.36 -22.15
N LYS A 153 -9.26 -7.10 -21.22
CA LYS A 153 -8.36 -8.11 -20.64
C LYS A 153 -8.90 -8.74 -19.36
N CYS A 154 -10.03 -8.24 -18.84
CA CYS A 154 -10.73 -8.86 -17.72
C CYS A 154 -11.45 -10.13 -18.19
N VAL A 155 -10.98 -11.31 -17.76
CA VAL A 155 -11.52 -12.62 -18.14
C VAL A 155 -12.56 -13.15 -17.16
N GLY A 156 -12.74 -12.49 -16.02
CA GLY A 156 -13.73 -12.90 -15.03
C GLY A 156 -13.75 -11.99 -13.82
N MET A 157 -14.91 -11.95 -13.18
CA MET A 157 -15.08 -11.29 -11.89
C MET A 157 -15.83 -12.23 -10.95
N SER A 158 -15.37 -12.34 -9.72
CA SER A 158 -15.99 -13.17 -8.68
C SER A 158 -16.29 -12.32 -7.46
N THR A 159 -17.47 -12.52 -6.90
CA THR A 159 -17.95 -11.85 -5.69
C THR A 159 -18.37 -12.93 -4.71
N ASP A 160 -18.41 -12.64 -3.42
CA ASP A 160 -18.79 -13.59 -2.37
C ASP A 160 -20.28 -14.01 -2.42
N GLY A 161 -21.05 -13.47 -3.38
CA GLY A 161 -22.47 -13.76 -3.53
C GLY A 161 -23.34 -13.12 -2.45
N ALA A 162 -22.82 -12.16 -1.68
CA ALA A 162 -23.64 -11.36 -0.78
C ALA A 162 -24.80 -10.73 -1.55
N LYS A 163 -25.98 -10.63 -0.92
CA LYS A 163 -27.20 -10.06 -1.56
C LYS A 163 -26.96 -8.73 -2.30
N PRO A 164 -26.09 -7.81 -1.84
CA PRO A 164 -25.80 -6.59 -2.57
C PRO A 164 -25.04 -6.82 -3.89
N MET A 165 -24.26 -7.90 -3.99
CA MET A 165 -23.38 -8.25 -5.11
C MET A 165 -24.08 -9.07 -6.21
N THR A 166 -25.20 -9.72 -5.91
CA THR A 166 -25.96 -10.54 -6.88
C THR A 166 -27.02 -9.75 -7.65
N GLY A 167 -27.29 -8.51 -7.24
CA GLY A 167 -28.41 -7.72 -7.76
C GLY A 167 -29.78 -8.36 -7.50
N ARG A 168 -30.84 -7.78 -8.05
CA ARG A 168 -32.14 -8.45 -8.19
C ARG A 168 -32.17 -9.13 -9.54
N ILE A 169 -32.37 -10.45 -9.56
CA ILE A 169 -32.78 -11.16 -10.77
C ILE A 169 -34.25 -10.78 -10.99
N SER A 170 -34.51 -9.87 -11.94
CA SER A 170 -35.85 -9.59 -12.44
C SER A 170 -36.24 -10.59 -13.51
#